data_AF-A0A3C0K2Q0-F1
#
_entry.id   AF-A0A3C0K2Q0-F1
#
_cell.length_a   1.000
_cell.length_b   1.000
_cell.length_c   1.000
_cell.angle_alpha   90.00
_cell.angle_beta   90.00
_cell.angle_gamma   90.00
#
_symmetry.space_group_name_H-M   'P 1'
#
loop_
_entity.id
_entity.type
_entity.pdbx_description
1 polymer ?
#
loop_
_entity_poly.entity_id
_entity_poly.type
_entity_poly.pdbx_seq_one_letter_code
_entity_poly.pdbx_strand_id
1 'polypeptide(L)'
;MYKALLIAGMAAVGNAMFVYGQRRSSVNNYSFSYLIGAVIVCATIVLLVSLIYNSNEAVNVIQKNWVTICVGGIGMATTYLGFYFLYTNYGATYYIVYAVLSIITTSVVVGVVLLGEQWNFYQLIGMLLAIGAIIMFSIGRLVQN
;
A
#
# COMPACT_ATOMS: atom_id res chain seq x y z
N MET A 1 5.30 -20.41 1.50
CA MET A 1 5.10 -19.56 2.68
C MET A 1 6.27 -18.60 2.94
N TYR A 2 7.51 -19.09 3.16
CA TYR A 2 8.64 -18.20 3.49
C TYR A 2 8.98 -17.15 2.41
N LYS A 3 8.92 -17.51 1.12
CA LYS A 3 9.14 -16.55 0.01
C LYS A 3 8.13 -15.39 0.03
N ALA A 4 6.86 -15.70 0.27
CA ALA A 4 5.81 -14.70 0.35
C ALA A 4 6.03 -13.76 1.54
N LEU A 5 6.47 -14.30 2.69
CA LEU A 5 6.83 -13.51 3.86
C LEU A 5 7.98 -12.54 3.58
N LEU A 6 9.02 -12.99 2.87
CA LEU A 6 10.16 -12.13 2.52
C LEU A 6 9.77 -11.00 1.56
N ILE A 7 8.95 -11.30 0.55
CA ILE A 7 8.47 -10.30 -0.41
C ILE A 7 7.54 -9.30 0.27
N ALA A 8 6.62 -9.77 1.12
CA ALA A 8 5.74 -8.91 1.92
C ALA A 8 6.55 -8.06 2.91
N GLY A 9 7.59 -8.62 3.52
CA GLY A 9 8.52 -7.90 4.40
C GLY A 9 9.27 -6.79 3.67
N MET A 10 9.76 -7.06 2.46
CA MET A 10 10.39 -6.03 1.61
C MET A 10 9.42 -4.88 1.30
N ALA A 11 8.17 -5.19 0.95
CA ALA A 11 7.13 -4.19 0.73
C ALA A 11 6.84 -3.38 2.00
N ALA A 12 6.80 -4.03 3.17
CA ALA A 12 6.60 -3.38 4.47
C ALA A 12 7.75 -2.42 4.82
N VAL A 13 9.01 -2.81 4.55
CA VAL A 13 10.19 -1.94 4.71
C VAL A 13 10.11 -0.74 3.77
N GLY A 14 9.77 -0.95 2.50
CA GLY A 14 9.58 0.14 1.54
C GLY A 14 8.50 1.13 1.98
N ASN A 15 7.36 0.65 2.47
CA ASN A 15 6.34 1.50 3.06
C ASN A 15 6.87 2.28 4.28
N ALA A 16 7.60 1.64 5.20
CA ALA A 16 8.17 2.32 6.36
C ALA A 16 9.15 3.45 5.97
N MET A 17 9.98 3.23 4.94
CA MET A 17 10.87 4.26 4.39
C MET A 17 10.09 5.43 3.79
N PHE A 18 9.01 5.15 3.07
CA PHE A 18 8.13 6.17 2.52
C PHE A 18 7.49 7.02 3.63
N VAL A 19 6.92 6.39 4.67
CA VAL A 19 6.33 7.12 5.80
C VAL A 19 7.37 7.99 6.51
N TYR A 20 8.58 7.46 6.74
CA TYR A 20 9.68 8.19 7.34
C TYR A 20 10.03 9.45 6.54
N GLY A 21 10.26 9.29 5.23
CA GLY A 21 10.59 10.38 4.33
C GLY A 21 9.48 11.45 4.31
N GLN A 22 8.23 11.01 4.19
CA GLN A 22 7.09 11.92 4.15
C GLN A 22 7.00 12.73 5.43
N ARG A 23 7.00 12.08 6.59
CA ARG A 23 6.88 12.74 7.91
C ARG A 23 8.02 13.72 8.19
N ARG A 24 9.22 13.47 7.66
CA ARG A 24 10.36 14.38 7.81
C ARG A 24 10.30 15.56 6.85
N SER A 25 9.76 15.36 5.65
CA SER A 25 9.62 16.40 4.62
C SER A 25 8.37 17.28 4.79
N SER A 26 7.32 16.78 5.45
CA SER A 26 6.03 17.45 5.61
C SER A 26 6.07 18.51 6.71
N VAL A 27 7.05 19.41 6.65
CA VAL A 27 7.12 20.60 7.49
C VAL A 27 6.07 21.59 6.95
N ASN A 28 4.86 21.52 7.51
CA ASN A 28 3.78 22.52 7.53
C ASN A 28 3.25 23.16 6.22
N ASN A 29 3.62 22.73 5.01
CA ASN A 29 3.27 23.48 3.79
C ASN A 29 2.21 22.87 2.85
N TYR A 30 1.49 21.80 3.23
CA TYR A 30 0.50 21.10 2.36
C TYR A 30 0.98 20.85 0.91
N SER A 31 2.28 20.86 0.69
CA SER A 31 2.86 20.77 -0.64
C SER A 31 2.98 19.33 -1.10
N PHE A 32 2.39 19.02 -2.25
CA PHE A 32 2.53 17.73 -2.91
C PHE A 32 3.93 17.51 -3.53
N SER A 33 4.85 18.47 -3.43
CA SER A 33 6.21 18.34 -3.99
C SER A 33 6.96 17.12 -3.48
N TYR A 34 6.81 16.76 -2.19
CA TYR A 34 7.39 15.52 -1.67
C TYR A 34 6.82 14.29 -2.38
N LEU A 35 5.50 14.22 -2.50
CA LEU A 35 4.81 13.07 -3.09
C LEU A 35 5.19 12.91 -4.56
N ILE A 36 5.21 14.01 -5.33
CA ILE A 36 5.64 14.03 -6.72
C ILE A 36 7.10 13.56 -6.83
N GLY A 37 8.00 14.10 -6.00
CA GLY A 37 9.40 13.69 -5.97
C GLY A 37 9.59 12.20 -5.66
N ALA A 38 8.86 11.67 -4.66
CA ALA A 38 8.90 10.26 -4.29
C ALA A 38 8.40 9.36 -5.44
N VAL A 39 7.33 9.75 -6.14
CA VAL A 39 6.82 9.01 -7.31
C VAL A 39 7.82 9.01 -8.46
N ILE A 40 8.49 10.14 -8.73
CA ILE A 40 9.53 10.21 -9.77
C ILE A 40 10.71 9.27 -9.43
N VAL A 41 11.17 9.29 -8.18
CA VAL A 41 12.24 8.38 -7.72
C VAL A 41 11.81 6.93 -7.86
N CYS A 42 10.59 6.59 -7.43
CA CYS A 42 10.01 5.26 -7.56
C CYS A 42 9.95 4.81 -9.04
N ALA A 43 9.38 5.63 -9.92
CA ALA A 43 9.29 5.34 -11.35
C ALA A 43 10.67 5.13 -11.98
N THR A 44 11.66 5.94 -11.59
CA THR A 44 13.05 5.81 -12.07
C THR A 44 13.68 4.49 -11.64
N ILE A 45 13.51 4.09 -10.37
CA ILE A 45 14.02 2.81 -9.88
C ILE A 45 13.35 1.65 -10.60
N VAL A 46 12.01 1.67 -10.74
CA VAL A 46 11.26 0.63 -11.44
C VAL A 46 11.69 0.54 -12.91
N LEU A 47 11.93 1.67 -13.57
CA LEU A 47 12.45 1.71 -14.94
C LEU A 47 13.82 1.04 -15.01
N LEU A 48 14.77 1.39 -14.13
CA LEU A 48 16.10 0.78 -14.10
C LEU A 48 16.04 -0.74 -13.85
N VAL A 49 15.19 -1.18 -12.93
CA VAL A 49 14.97 -2.61 -12.67
C VAL A 49 14.36 -3.28 -13.90
N SER A 50 13.42 -2.64 -14.60
CA SER A 50 12.80 -3.21 -15.80
C SER A 50 13.80 -3.49 -16.92
N LEU A 51 14.86 -2.68 -17.05
CA LEU A 51 15.92 -2.89 -18.03
C LEU A 51 16.74 -4.16 -17.76
N ILE A 52 16.88 -4.56 -16.49
CA ILE A 52 17.61 -5.76 -16.09
C ILE A 52 16.79 -7.02 -16.42
N TYR A 53 15.47 -6.97 -16.25
CA TYR A 53 14.57 -8.12 -16.43
C TYR A 53 13.98 -8.22 -17.84
N ASN A 54 14.54 -7.48 -18.81
CA ASN A 54 14.15 -7.36 -20.22
C ASN A 54 13.18 -8.45 -20.72
N SER A 55 11.88 -8.13 -20.78
CA SER A 55 10.89 -8.98 -21.43
C SER A 55 10.70 -8.53 -22.87
N ASN A 56 10.98 -9.42 -23.84
CA ASN A 56 10.81 -9.16 -25.27
C ASN A 56 9.37 -8.80 -25.69
N GLU A 57 8.39 -8.86 -24.77
CA GLU A 57 6.97 -8.58 -25.00
C GLU A 57 6.45 -7.30 -24.35
N ALA A 58 7.31 -6.43 -23.80
CA ALA A 58 6.89 -5.28 -23.00
C ALA A 58 5.84 -4.39 -23.70
N VAL A 59 6.02 -4.08 -24.98
CA VAL A 59 5.09 -3.25 -25.77
C VAL A 59 3.74 -3.93 -25.97
N ASN A 60 3.74 -5.24 -26.21
CA ASN A 60 2.52 -6.03 -26.41
C ASN A 60 1.69 -6.14 -25.12
N VAL A 61 2.35 -6.21 -23.96
CA VAL A 61 1.66 -6.22 -22.65
C VAL A 61 0.96 -4.90 -22.39
N ILE A 62 1.60 -3.76 -22.69
CA ILE A 62 1.02 -2.43 -22.47
C ILE A 62 -0.24 -2.25 -23.33
N GLN A 63 -0.15 -2.54 -24.62
CA GLN A 63 -1.28 -2.36 -25.55
C GLN A 63 -2.48 -3.22 -25.16
N LYS A 64 -2.24 -4.48 -24.77
CA LYS A 64 -3.32 -5.41 -24.39
C LYS A 64 -3.97 -5.09 -23.05
N ASN A 65 -3.25 -4.46 -22.12
CA ASN A 65 -3.70 -4.29 -20.73
C ASN A 65 -3.87 -2.82 -20.32
N TRP A 66 -3.97 -1.89 -21.27
CA TRP A 66 -3.96 -0.45 -20.97
C TRP A 66 -5.05 -0.04 -19.95
N VAL A 67 -6.24 -0.63 -20.03
CA VAL A 67 -7.35 -0.35 -19.09
C VAL A 67 -6.95 -0.76 -17.67
N THR A 68 -6.45 -1.98 -17.51
CA THR A 68 -6.02 -2.51 -16.21
C THR A 68 -4.83 -1.71 -15.65
N ILE A 69 -3.92 -1.26 -16.52
CA ILE A 69 -2.82 -0.35 -16.16
C ILE A 69 -3.38 0.97 -15.63
N CYS A 70 -4.38 1.56 -16.30
CA CYS A 70 -5.02 2.79 -15.83
C CYS A 70 -5.73 2.59 -14.48
N VAL A 71 -6.46 1.49 -14.30
CA VAL A 71 -7.11 1.16 -13.01
C VAL A 71 -6.06 1.02 -11.90
N GLY A 72 -4.97 0.29 -12.16
CA GLY A 72 -3.86 0.15 -11.22
C GLY A 72 -3.17 1.48 -10.92
N GLY A 73 -2.98 2.33 -11.93
CA GLY A 73 -2.40 3.67 -11.80
C GLY A 73 -3.26 4.60 -10.94
N ILE A 74 -4.58 4.60 -11.15
CA ILE A 74 -5.53 5.34 -10.32
C ILE A 74 -5.47 4.82 -8.87
N GLY A 75 -5.47 3.49 -8.68
CA GLY A 75 -5.34 2.88 -7.36
C GLY A 75 -4.05 3.27 -6.63
N MET A 76 -2.91 3.31 -7.32
CA MET A 76 -1.64 3.79 -6.76
C MET A 76 -1.72 5.27 -6.37
N ALA A 77 -2.28 6.12 -7.23
CA ALA A 77 -2.46 7.54 -6.93
C ALA A 77 -3.35 7.76 -5.69
N THR A 78 -4.49 7.06 -5.60
CA THR A 78 -5.39 7.11 -4.44
C THR A 78 -4.68 6.66 -3.16
N THR A 79 -3.87 5.59 -3.24
CA THR A 79 -3.11 5.08 -2.08
C THR A 79 -2.09 6.11 -1.59
N TYR A 80 -1.30 6.68 -2.49
CA TYR A 80 -0.29 7.69 -2.13
C TYR A 80 -0.92 9.00 -1.62
N LEU A 81 -2.03 9.44 -2.19
CA LEU A 81 -2.81 10.57 -1.66
C LEU A 81 -3.38 10.25 -0.28
N GLY A 82 -3.92 9.05 -0.08
CA GLY A 82 -4.41 8.58 1.21
C GLY A 82 -3.32 8.61 2.28
N PHE A 83 -2.13 8.07 1.98
CA PHE A 83 -0.96 8.16 2.87
C PHE A 83 -0.51 9.60 3.11
N TYR A 84 -0.54 10.42 2.06
CA TYR A 84 -0.23 11.83 2.18
C TYR A 84 -1.09 12.49 3.26
N PHE A 85 -2.40 12.36 3.16
CA PHE A 85 -3.34 12.92 4.15
C PHE A 85 -3.26 12.24 5.51
N LEU A 86 -3.15 10.91 5.55
CA LEU A 86 -3.12 10.14 6.79
C LEU A 86 -1.92 10.54 7.66
N TYR A 87 -0.72 10.54 7.10
CA TYR A 87 0.49 10.79 7.88
C TYR A 87 0.75 12.27 8.14
N THR A 88 0.27 13.17 7.27
CA THR A 88 0.37 14.61 7.53
C THR A 88 -0.50 15.01 8.71
N ASN A 89 -1.75 14.53 8.77
CA ASN A 89 -2.72 14.93 9.79
C ASN A 89 -2.68 14.10 11.07
N TYR A 90 -2.48 12.77 10.97
CA TYR A 90 -2.65 11.85 12.10
C TYR A 90 -1.34 11.18 12.56
N GLY A 91 -0.31 11.19 11.71
CA GLY A 91 1.01 10.62 12.01
C GLY A 91 1.16 9.14 11.67
N ALA A 92 2.39 8.64 11.79
CA ALA A 92 2.79 7.32 11.28
C ALA A 92 2.07 6.13 11.93
N THR A 93 1.69 6.25 13.21
CA THR A 93 1.04 5.16 13.95
C THR A 93 -0.36 4.82 13.42
N TYR A 94 -1.02 5.76 12.72
CA TYR A 94 -2.30 5.50 12.05
C TYR A 94 -2.18 4.56 10.84
N TYR A 95 -0.96 4.15 10.48
CA TYR A 95 -0.76 3.05 9.54
C TYR A 95 -1.49 1.76 9.97
N ILE A 96 -1.66 1.52 11.27
CA ILE A 96 -2.39 0.34 11.79
C ILE A 96 -3.83 0.31 11.26
N VAL A 97 -4.51 1.46 11.24
CA VAL A 97 -5.88 1.58 10.73
C VAL A 97 -5.91 1.29 9.24
N TYR A 98 -4.99 1.89 8.47
CA TYR A 98 -4.85 1.59 7.05
C TYR A 98 -4.57 0.11 6.78
N ALA A 99 -3.64 -0.50 7.52
CA ALA A 99 -3.18 -1.86 7.27
C ALA A 99 -4.31 -2.88 7.43
N VAL A 100 -5.21 -2.66 8.38
CA VAL A 100 -6.35 -3.56 8.57
C VAL A 100 -7.45 -3.27 7.55
N LEU A 101 -7.72 -2.01 7.20
CA LEU A 101 -8.63 -1.68 6.10
C LEU A 101 -8.14 -2.27 4.76
N SER A 102 -6.84 -2.26 4.50
CA SER A 102 -6.26 -2.81 3.28
C SER A 102 -6.31 -4.33 3.22
N ILE A 103 -6.25 -5.03 4.36
CA ILE A 103 -6.53 -6.47 4.42
C ILE A 103 -7.96 -6.75 3.95
N ILE A 104 -8.95 -5.98 4.42
CA ILE A 104 -10.35 -6.16 4.03
C ILE A 104 -10.53 -5.88 2.54
N THR A 105 -10.08 -4.72 2.06
CA THR A 105 -10.30 -4.32 0.66
C THR A 105 -9.50 -5.16 -0.34
N THR A 106 -8.26 -5.53 -0.01
CA THR A 106 -7.39 -6.26 -0.94
C THR A 106 -7.65 -7.76 -0.88
N SER A 107 -7.68 -8.35 0.31
CA SER A 107 -7.81 -9.80 0.44
C SER A 107 -9.26 -10.27 0.32
N VAL A 108 -10.24 -9.58 0.91
CA VAL A 108 -11.66 -9.99 0.80
C VAL A 108 -12.26 -9.49 -0.50
N VAL A 109 -12.29 -8.17 -0.69
CA VAL A 109 -13.08 -7.60 -1.79
C VAL A 109 -12.42 -7.96 -3.13
N VAL A 110 -11.13 -7.69 -3.30
CA VAL A 110 -10.45 -8.03 -4.55
C VAL A 110 -10.17 -9.54 -4.66
N GLY A 111 -9.47 -10.14 -3.70
CA GLY A 111 -9.07 -11.56 -3.76
C GLY A 111 -10.25 -12.53 -3.77
N VAL A 112 -11.06 -12.55 -2.72
CA VAL A 112 -12.18 -13.50 -2.60
C VAL A 112 -13.35 -13.15 -3.51
N VAL A 113 -13.84 -11.91 -3.44
CA VAL A 113 -15.12 -11.55 -4.09
C VAL A 113 -14.97 -11.32 -5.59
N LEU A 114 -13.96 -10.55 -6.02
CA LEU A 114 -13.79 -10.20 -7.44
C LEU A 114 -12.99 -11.25 -8.23
N LEU A 115 -11.93 -11.81 -7.65
CA LEU A 115 -11.06 -12.77 -8.32
C LEU A 115 -11.43 -14.23 -8.03
N GLY A 116 -12.32 -14.49 -7.07
CA GLY A 116 -12.78 -15.85 -6.75
C GLY A 116 -11.70 -16.71 -6.11
N GLU A 117 -10.72 -16.12 -5.43
CA GLU A 117 -9.66 -16.85 -4.75
C GLU A 117 -10.20 -17.69 -3.58
N GLN A 118 -9.61 -18.87 -3.35
CA GLN A 118 -10.03 -19.75 -2.27
C GLN A 118 -9.73 -19.14 -0.90
N TRP A 119 -10.74 -19.15 -0.03
CA TRP A 119 -10.65 -18.65 1.34
C TRP A 119 -10.87 -19.77 2.35
N ASN A 120 -9.95 -19.90 3.31
CA ASN A 120 -10.06 -20.90 4.36
C ASN A 120 -10.47 -20.29 5.71
N PHE A 121 -10.92 -21.15 6.62
CA PHE A 121 -11.40 -20.73 7.94
C PHE A 121 -10.31 -20.05 8.79
N TYR A 122 -9.05 -20.47 8.68
CA TYR A 122 -7.94 -19.86 9.41
C TYR A 122 -7.63 -18.43 8.93
N GLN A 123 -7.79 -18.16 7.63
CA GLN A 123 -7.67 -16.82 7.05
C GLN A 123 -8.79 -15.91 7.55
N LEU A 124 -10.01 -16.44 7.73
CA LEU A 124 -11.11 -15.71 8.36
C LEU A 124 -10.78 -15.35 9.82
N ILE A 125 -10.26 -16.29 10.61
CA ILE A 125 -9.84 -15.99 11.99
C ILE A 125 -8.75 -14.90 12.00
N GLY A 126 -7.74 -15.02 11.13
CA GLY A 126 -6.69 -14.01 11.00
C GLY A 126 -7.24 -12.62 10.69
N MET A 127 -8.27 -12.54 9.85
CA MET A 127 -8.97 -11.30 9.55
C MET A 127 -9.69 -10.72 10.76
N LEU A 128 -10.43 -11.53 11.49
CA LEU A 128 -11.15 -11.10 12.69
C LEU A 128 -10.18 -10.57 13.75
N LEU A 129 -9.02 -11.20 13.90
CA LEU A 129 -7.95 -10.72 14.78
C LEU A 129 -7.37 -9.38 14.31
N ALA A 130 -7.18 -9.20 12.99
CA ALA A 130 -6.75 -7.92 12.43
C ALA A 130 -7.78 -6.80 12.71
N ILE A 131 -9.07 -7.08 12.56
CA ILE A 131 -10.15 -6.15 12.93
C ILE A 131 -10.11 -5.83 14.43
N GLY A 132 -9.92 -6.83 15.27
CA GLY A 132 -9.72 -6.66 16.71
C GLY A 132 -8.55 -5.73 17.05
N ALA A 133 -7.47 -5.77 16.26
CA ALA A 133 -6.34 -4.87 16.42
C ALA A 133 -6.70 -3.40 16.16
N ILE A 134 -7.55 -3.07 15.17
CA ILE A 134 -8.08 -1.69 15.02
C ILE A 134 -8.86 -1.31 16.27
N ILE A 135 -9.79 -2.17 16.73
CA ILE A 135 -10.67 -1.84 17.86
C ILE A 135 -9.82 -1.49 19.09
N MET A 136 -8.82 -2.33 19.40
CA MET A 136 -7.90 -2.09 20.51
C MET A 136 -7.06 -0.83 20.30
N PHE A 137 -6.57 -0.58 19.08
CA PHE A 137 -5.84 0.64 18.76
C PHE A 137 -6.70 1.89 18.96
N SER A 138 -7.95 1.87 18.49
CA SER A 138 -8.91 2.96 18.64
C SER A 138 -9.26 3.22 20.11
N ILE A 139 -9.51 2.18 20.91
CA ILE A 139 -9.73 2.32 22.36
C ILE A 139 -8.48 2.91 23.03
N GLY A 140 -7.29 2.40 22.70
CA GLY A 140 -6.04 2.92 23.24
C GLY A 140 -5.81 4.40 22.93
N ARG A 141 -6.21 4.86 21.75
CA ARG A 141 -6.18 6.29 21.38
C ARG A 141 -7.19 7.12 22.16
N LEU A 142 -8.39 6.61 22.39
CA LEU A 142 -9.43 7.30 23.17
C LEU A 142 -9.03 7.49 24.64
N VAL A 143 -8.29 6.54 25.22
CA VAL A 143 -7.81 6.62 26.61
C VAL A 143 -6.62 7.56 26.77
N GLN A 144 -5.85 7.83 25.71
CA GLN A 144 -4.69 8.73 25.72
C GLN A 144 -5.03 10.22 25.54
N ASN A 145 -6.25 10.54 25.10
CA ASN A 145 -6.77 11.90 24.94
C ASN A 145 -7.60 12.30 26.15
#